data_AF-A0A9J5ZRS8-F1
#
_entry.id   AF-A0A9J5ZRS8-F1
#
_cell.length_a   1.000
_cell.length_b   1.000
_cell.length_c   1.000
_cell.angle_alpha   90.00
_cell.angle_beta   90.00
_cell.angle_gamma   90.00
#
_symmetry.space_group_name_H-M   'P 1'
#
loop_
_entity.id
_entity.type
_entity.pdbx_description
1 polymer ?
#
loop_
_entity_poly.entity_id
_entity_poly.type
_entity_poly.pdbx_seq_one_letter_code
_entity_poly.pdbx_strand_id
1 'polypeptide(L)'
;EIKKKSSIVFFTAKEMSNLSISTSSDANVFCRCGVNAELKISWTQLNIGRRFFCCKNTKRRGGCDYFRWYDDEIPPQAKKIIWGLLKRIKSYEQERKQTRKIRIICVIALVIFAIWKYLC
;
A
#
# COMPACT_ATOMS: atom_id res chain seq x y z
N GLU A 1 -8.13 -8.96 2.11
CA GLU A 1 -6.94 -9.29 2.93
C GLU A 1 -5.82 -8.27 2.66
N ILE A 2 -5.73 -7.23 3.47
CA ILE A 2 -4.80 -6.10 3.29
C ILE A 2 -3.48 -6.50 3.97
N LYS A 3 -2.65 -7.26 3.26
CA LYS A 3 -1.33 -7.67 3.78
C LYS A 3 -0.50 -6.42 4.03
N LYS A 4 -0.06 -6.25 5.29
CA LYS A 4 0.83 -5.21 5.84
C LYS A 4 1.71 -4.59 4.75
N LYS A 5 1.30 -3.44 4.20
CA LYS A 5 2.13 -2.74 3.21
C LYS A 5 3.31 -2.07 3.94
N SER A 6 4.41 -1.91 3.22
CA SER A 6 5.57 -1.14 3.68
C SER A 6 5.13 0.29 4.01
N SER A 7 5.65 0.87 5.10
CA SER A 7 5.30 2.23 5.52
C SER A 7 5.56 3.25 4.41
N ILE A 8 6.70 3.13 3.72
CA ILE A 8 7.06 4.02 2.60
C ILE A 8 6.03 3.95 1.46
N VAL A 9 5.59 2.74 1.10
CA VAL A 9 4.61 2.53 0.02
C VAL A 9 3.23 3.09 0.41
N PHE A 10 2.88 3.09 1.70
CA PHE A 10 1.66 3.75 2.18
C PHE A 10 1.76 5.28 2.13
N PHE A 11 2.92 5.85 2.45
CA PHE A 11 3.11 7.31 2.44
C PHE A 11 3.03 7.88 1.02
N THR A 12 3.73 7.28 0.05
CA THR A 12 3.67 7.74 -1.36
C THR A 12 2.29 7.56 -1.99
N ALA A 13 1.56 6.50 -1.61
CA ALA A 13 0.20 6.23 -2.07
C ALA A 13 -0.80 7.35 -1.70
N LYS A 14 -0.66 7.90 -0.48
CA LYS A 14 -1.54 8.96 0.03
C LYS A 14 -1.28 10.29 -0.71
N GLU A 15 -0.05 10.55 -1.13
CA GLU A 15 0.29 11.73 -1.95
C GLU A 15 -0.21 11.57 -3.39
N MET A 16 -0.06 10.39 -4.01
CA MET A 16 -0.54 10.14 -5.38
C MET A 16 -2.07 10.23 -5.50
N SER A 17 -2.82 9.89 -4.44
CA SER A 17 -4.27 10.09 -4.42
C SER A 17 -4.69 11.56 -4.32
N ASN A 18 -3.84 12.41 -3.74
CA ASN A 18 -4.10 13.86 -3.62
C ASN A 18 -3.69 14.64 -4.88
N LEU A 19 -2.87 14.04 -5.75
CA LEU A 19 -2.40 14.61 -7.02
C LEU A 19 -3.22 14.13 -8.23
N SER A 20 -4.47 13.71 -8.04
CA SER A 20 -5.37 13.43 -9.18
C SER A 20 -5.79 14.76 -9.82
N ILE A 21 -4.91 15.33 -10.64
CA ILE A 21 -5.28 16.35 -11.64
C ILE A 21 -6.30 15.67 -12.54
N SER A 22 -7.55 16.12 -12.44
CA SER A 22 -8.65 15.65 -13.26
C SER A 22 -8.37 16.10 -14.68
N THR A 23 -7.94 15.19 -15.55
CA THR A 23 -7.98 15.47 -16.99
C THR A 23 -9.45 15.56 -17.40
N SER A 24 -9.77 16.45 -18.33
CA SER A 24 -11.15 16.69 -18.78
C SER A 24 -11.86 15.45 -19.33
N SER A 25 -11.11 14.42 -19.74
CA SER A 25 -11.58 13.08 -20.13
C SER A 25 -12.21 12.28 -18.99
N ASP A 26 -11.77 12.52 -17.75
CA ASP A 26 -12.10 11.68 -16.58
C ASP A 26 -13.42 12.10 -15.94
N ALA A 27 -13.88 13.33 -16.25
CA ALA A 27 -15.13 13.89 -15.76
C ALA A 27 -16.38 13.18 -16.33
N ASN A 28 -16.24 12.42 -17.42
CA ASN A 28 -17.37 11.83 -18.16
C ASN A 28 -17.47 10.29 -18.07
N VAL A 29 -16.77 9.66 -17.11
CA VAL A 29 -16.89 8.22 -16.89
C VAL A 29 -18.00 7.95 -15.88
N PHE A 30 -19.10 7.34 -16.34
CA PHE A 30 -20.24 7.00 -15.49
C PHE A 30 -20.32 5.50 -15.19
N CYS A 31 -20.75 5.17 -13.98
CA CYS A 31 -21.09 3.80 -13.61
C CYS A 31 -22.55 3.45 -13.98
N ARG A 32 -22.96 2.20 -13.81
CA ARG A 32 -24.35 1.75 -14.09
C ARG A 32 -25.41 2.41 -13.21
N CYS A 33 -25.03 3.09 -12.13
CA CYS A 33 -25.95 3.86 -11.30
C CYS A 33 -26.20 5.28 -11.84
N GLY A 34 -25.60 5.66 -12.97
CA GLY A 34 -25.74 7.02 -13.54
C GLY A 34 -24.92 8.10 -12.82
N VAL A 35 -24.07 7.73 -11.87
CA VAL A 35 -23.16 8.66 -11.18
C VAL A 35 -21.73 8.55 -11.69
N ASN A 36 -20.95 9.63 -11.57
CA ASN A 36 -19.53 9.64 -11.92
C ASN A 36 -18.79 8.50 -11.21
N ALA A 37 -18.03 7.75 -11.99
CA ALA A 37 -17.14 6.73 -11.50
C ALA A 37 -15.94 7.37 -10.80
N GLU A 38 -15.53 6.77 -9.71
CA GLU A 38 -14.39 7.21 -8.91
C GLU A 38 -13.12 6.52 -9.44
N LEU A 39 -12.05 7.29 -9.64
CA LEU A 39 -10.74 6.76 -10.01
C LEU A 39 -9.98 6.30 -8.76
N LYS A 40 -9.54 5.05 -8.73
CA LYS A 40 -8.78 4.43 -7.63
C LYS A 40 -7.52 3.76 -8.13
N ILE A 41 -6.54 3.62 -7.25
CA ILE A 41 -5.31 2.87 -7.50
C ILE A 41 -5.45 1.44 -6.96
N SER A 42 -5.14 0.43 -7.77
CA SER A 42 -5.05 -0.95 -7.32
C SER A 42 -3.76 -1.17 -6.52
N TRP A 43 -3.91 -1.90 -5.42
CA TRP A 43 -2.81 -2.31 -4.54
C TRP A 43 -2.68 -3.85 -4.49
N THR A 44 -3.29 -4.53 -5.45
CA THR A 44 -3.17 -5.98 -5.57
C THR A 44 -1.81 -6.35 -6.11
N GLN A 45 -1.33 -7.54 -5.75
CA GLN A 45 -0.02 -8.01 -6.20
C GLN A 45 0.11 -7.98 -7.74
N LEU A 46 -0.93 -8.33 -8.48
CA LEU A 46 -0.83 -8.38 -9.94
C LEU A 46 -0.95 -7.01 -10.62
N ASN A 47 -1.46 -6.00 -9.93
CA ASN A 47 -1.78 -4.68 -10.48
C ASN A 47 -1.43 -3.54 -9.52
N ILE A 48 -0.24 -3.54 -8.92
CA ILE A 48 0.21 -2.47 -8.01
C ILE A 48 0.33 -1.17 -8.80
N GLY A 49 -0.24 -0.09 -8.26
CA GLY A 49 -0.11 1.25 -8.84
C GLY A 49 -1.01 1.51 -10.06
N ARG A 50 -1.65 0.47 -10.62
CA ARG A 50 -2.53 0.59 -11.79
C ARG A 50 -3.87 1.20 -11.40
N ARG A 51 -4.30 2.26 -12.10
CA ARG A 51 -5.56 2.95 -11.81
C ARG A 51 -6.76 2.26 -12.47
N PHE A 52 -7.91 2.34 -11.82
CA PHE A 52 -9.18 1.83 -12.31
C PHE A 52 -10.33 2.74 -11.86
N PHE A 53 -11.36 2.85 -12.69
CA PHE A 53 -12.65 3.45 -12.34
C PHE A 53 -13.54 2.43 -11.63
N CYS A 54 -14.24 2.86 -10.58
CA CYS A 54 -15.27 2.07 -9.92
C CYS A 54 -16.49 2.90 -9.52
N CYS A 55 -17.61 2.24 -9.19
CA CYS A 55 -18.73 2.95 -8.59
C CYS A 55 -18.31 3.62 -7.27
N LYS A 56 -18.66 4.90 -7.10
CA LYS A 56 -18.44 5.65 -5.86
C LYS A 56 -19.23 5.06 -4.68
N ASN A 57 -20.43 4.53 -4.96
CA ASN A 57 -21.27 3.90 -3.95
C ASN A 57 -20.82 2.44 -3.71
N THR A 58 -20.74 2.04 -2.45
CA THR A 58 -20.52 0.63 -2.09
C THR A 58 -21.76 -0.21 -2.39
N LYS A 59 -21.60 -1.51 -2.66
CA LYS A 59 -22.72 -2.45 -2.85
C LYS A 59 -23.75 -2.38 -1.70
N ARG A 60 -23.28 -2.19 -0.46
CA ARG A 60 -24.15 -2.05 0.73
C ARG A 60 -25.03 -0.79 0.71
N ARG A 61 -24.68 0.21 -0.09
CA ARG A 61 -25.41 1.48 -0.27
C ARG A 61 -26.07 1.56 -1.65
N GLY A 62 -26.39 0.42 -2.26
CA GLY A 62 -27.01 0.36 -3.59
C GLY A 62 -26.06 0.66 -4.76
N GLY A 63 -24.73 0.62 -4.54
CA GLY A 63 -23.75 0.78 -5.60
C GLY A 63 -23.63 -0.44 -6.51
N CYS A 64 -23.32 -0.21 -7.78
CA CYS A 64 -23.06 -1.28 -8.75
C CYS A 64 -21.59 -1.75 -8.70
N ASP A 65 -21.34 -2.90 -9.32
CA ASP A 65 -20.02 -3.49 -9.55
C ASP A 65 -19.33 -2.94 -10.82
N TYR A 66 -19.53 -1.66 -11.12
CA TYR A 66 -18.82 -1.02 -12.23
C TYR A 66 -17.31 -1.04 -11.94
N PHE A 67 -16.55 -1.50 -12.94
CA PHE A 67 -15.10 -1.59 -12.90
C PHE A 67 -14.55 -1.40 -14.32
N ARG A 68 -13.55 -0.53 -14.48
CA ARG A 68 -12.81 -0.36 -15.74
C ARG A 68 -11.38 0.05 -15.45
N TRP A 69 -10.39 -0.57 -16.10
CA TRP A 69 -9.01 -0.11 -15.99
C TRP A 69 -8.83 1.26 -16.65
N TYR A 70 -8.10 2.15 -15.99
CA TYR A 70 -7.70 3.46 -16.52
C TYR A 70 -6.39 3.33 -17.28
N ASP A 71 -5.37 2.79 -16.61
CA ASP A 71 -4.07 2.54 -17.21
C ASP A 71 -4.07 1.19 -17.93
N ASP A 72 -3.27 1.07 -18.97
CA ASP A 72 -2.96 -0.21 -19.61
C ASP A 72 -2.25 -1.17 -18.66
N GLU A 73 -2.21 -2.44 -19.05
CA GLU A 73 -1.53 -3.43 -18.26
C GLU A 73 -0.02 -3.24 -18.33
N ILE A 74 0.62 -3.17 -17.16
CA ILE A 74 2.07 -3.09 -17.08
C ILE A 74 2.67 -4.37 -17.71
N PRO A 75 3.68 -4.26 -18.59
CA PRO A 75 4.31 -5.43 -19.21
C PRO A 75 4.83 -6.45 -18.17
N PRO A 76 4.77 -7.76 -18.47
CA PRO A 76 5.21 -8.81 -17.54
C PRO A 76 6.65 -8.64 -17.03
N GLN A 77 7.55 -8.11 -17.86
CA GLN A 77 8.94 -7.84 -17.50
C GLN A 77 9.03 -6.78 -16.40
N ALA A 78 8.31 -5.66 -16.57
CA ALA A 78 8.25 -4.59 -15.58
C ALA A 78 7.59 -5.07 -14.27
N LYS A 79 6.54 -5.90 -14.36
CA LYS A 79 5.95 -6.55 -13.18
C LYS A 79 7.01 -7.33 -12.39
N LYS A 80 7.80 -8.19 -13.05
CA LYS A 80 8.85 -8.98 -12.37
C LYS A 80 9.85 -8.10 -11.61
N ILE A 81 10.28 -6.99 -12.22
CA ILE A 81 11.22 -6.04 -11.60
C ILE A 81 10.57 -5.40 -10.36
N ILE A 82 9.36 -4.85 -10.49
CA ILE A 82 8.61 -4.24 -9.38
C ILE A 82 8.44 -5.24 -8.23
N TRP A 83 8.10 -6.49 -8.53
CA TRP A 83 7.98 -7.56 -7.54
C TRP A 83 9.29 -7.88 -6.83
N GLY A 84 10.40 -7.95 -7.58
CA GLY A 84 11.73 -8.15 -7.03
C GLY A 84 12.11 -7.04 -6.04
N LEU A 85 11.88 -5.78 -6.42
CA LEU A 85 12.16 -4.61 -5.59
C LEU A 85 11.31 -4.61 -4.31
N LEU A 86 10.01 -4.87 -4.41
CA LEU A 86 9.12 -4.93 -3.25
C LEU A 86 9.52 -6.04 -2.28
N LYS A 87 9.90 -7.21 -2.80
CA LYS A 87 10.38 -8.32 -1.96
C LYS A 87 11.63 -7.92 -1.18
N ARG A 88 12.55 -7.21 -1.83
CA ARG A 88 13.79 -6.71 -1.22
C ARG A 88 13.53 -5.61 -0.17
N ILE A 89 12.62 -4.68 -0.43
CA ILE A 89 12.21 -3.69 0.58
C ILE A 89 11.62 -4.38 1.81
N LYS A 90 10.74 -5.38 1.58
CA LYS A 90 10.11 -6.13 2.66
C LYS A 90 11.14 -6.90 3.50
N SER A 91 12.16 -7.51 2.87
CA SER A 91 13.23 -8.20 3.63
C SER A 91 14.02 -7.21 4.48
N TYR A 92 14.40 -6.05 3.94
CA TYR A 92 15.09 -5.01 4.71
C TYR A 92 14.25 -4.48 5.87
N GLU A 93 12.94 -4.29 5.69
CA GLU A 93 12.07 -3.91 6.81
C GLU A 93 11.99 -4.97 7.90
N GLN A 94 11.99 -6.26 7.51
CA GLN A 94 12.00 -7.37 8.46
C GLN A 94 13.31 -7.43 9.23
N GLU A 95 14.45 -7.35 8.53
CA GLU A 95 15.78 -7.29 9.14
C GLU A 95 15.87 -6.12 10.12
N ARG A 96 15.48 -4.90 9.72
CA ARG A 96 15.46 -3.73 10.61
C ARG A 96 14.58 -3.94 11.84
N LYS A 97 13.41 -4.57 11.69
CA LYS A 97 12.53 -4.90 12.83
C LYS A 97 13.19 -5.90 13.77
N GLN A 98 13.86 -6.92 13.24
CA GLN A 98 14.57 -7.90 14.07
C GLN A 98 15.76 -7.27 14.77
N THR A 99 16.60 -6.49 14.06
CA THR A 99 17.71 -5.76 14.67
C THR A 99 17.22 -4.82 15.77
N ARG A 100 16.11 -4.08 15.55
CA ARG A 100 15.52 -3.20 16.58
C ARG A 100 15.06 -3.99 17.81
N LYS A 101 14.39 -5.13 17.62
CA LYS A 101 13.96 -6.00 18.73
C LYS A 101 15.14 -6.52 19.54
N ILE A 102 16.16 -7.04 18.86
CA ILE A 102 17.38 -7.55 19.51
C ILE A 102 18.05 -6.44 20.30
N ARG A 103 18.24 -5.25 19.70
CA ARG A 103 18.83 -4.09 20.39
C ARG A 103 18.07 -3.72 21.66
N ILE A 104 16.73 -3.67 21.61
CA ILE A 104 15.89 -3.37 22.78
C ILE A 104 16.07 -4.42 23.87
N ILE A 105 16.04 -5.71 23.51
CA ILE A 105 16.21 -6.82 24.46
C ILE A 105 17.60 -6.75 25.13
N CYS A 106 18.67 -6.52 24.35
CA CYS A 106 20.02 -6.39 24.90
C CYS A 106 20.13 -5.22 25.88
N VAL A 107 19.56 -4.05 25.55
CA VAL A 107 19.56 -2.89 26.44
C VAL A 107 18.83 -3.19 27.74
N ILE A 108 17.65 -3.81 27.68
CA ILE A 108 16.88 -4.20 28.87
C ILE A 108 17.70 -5.17 29.74
N ALA A 109 18.33 -6.17 29.14
CA ALA A 109 19.15 -7.13 29.87
C ALA A 109 20.37 -6.48 30.56
N LEU A 110 21.04 -5.53 29.88
CA LEU A 110 22.15 -4.78 30.47
C LEU A 110 21.72 -3.92 31.66
N VAL A 111 20.56 -3.26 31.55
CA VAL A 111 20.00 -2.45 32.65
C VAL A 111 19.65 -3.33 33.85
N ILE A 112 18.98 -4.46 33.63
CA ILE A 112 18.65 -5.42 34.70
C ILE A 112 19.93 -5.93 35.39
N PHE A 113 20.95 -6.29 34.61
CA PHE A 113 22.23 -6.75 35.13
C PHE A 113 22.92 -5.67 35.99
N ALA A 114 22.93 -4.41 35.53
CA ALA A 114 23.50 -3.29 36.27
C ALA A 114 22.76 -3.01 37.58
N ILE A 115 21.41 -3.06 37.56
CA ILE A 115 20.59 -2.90 38.76
C ILE A 115 20.87 -4.02 39.77
N TRP A 116 20.94 -5.27 39.31
CA TRP A 116 21.27 -6.41 40.17
C TRP A 116 22.65 -6.23 40.82
N LYS A 117 23.64 -5.78 40.05
CA LYS A 117 24.98 -5.45 40.54
C LYS A 117 25.05 -4.29 41.53
N TYR A 118 24.07 -3.40 41.53
CA TYR A 118 24.01 -2.28 42.45
C TYR A 118 23.26 -2.62 43.74
N LEU A 119 22.30 -3.55 43.67
CA LEU A 119 21.46 -3.97 44.80
C LEU A 119 22.03 -5.16 45.59
N CYS A 120 22.94 -5.96 45.02
CA CYS A 120 23.65 -7.06 45.66
C CYS A 120 25.15 -6.76 45.71
#